data_AF-F7SBU9-F1
#
_entry.id   AF-F7SBU9-F1
#
_cell.length_a   1.000
_cell.length_b   1.000
_cell.length_c   1.000
_cell.angle_alpha   90.00
_cell.angle_beta   90.00
_cell.angle_gamma   90.00
#
_symmetry.space_group_name_H-M   'P 1'
#
loop_
_entity.id
_entity.type
_entity.pdbx_description
1 polymer ?
#
loop_
_entity_poly.entity_id
_entity_poly.type
_entity_poly.pdbx_seq_one_letter_code
_entity_poly.pdbx_strand_id
1 'polypeptide(L)' 'MGGSLPGCVFTKLLGVDAFVVLYANFDEANHAPNESLRIDCFFAGIRMNAHA' A
#
# COMPACT_ATOMS: atom_id res chain seq x y z
N MET A 1 -6.88 2.59 7.90
CA MET A 1 -6.31 3.47 6.85
C MET A 1 -6.76 4.90 7.07
N GLY A 2 -5.80 5.82 7.19
CA GLY A 2 -6.05 7.27 7.28
C GLY A 2 -4.78 8.12 7.12
N GLY A 3 -3.66 7.50 6.70
CA GLY A 3 -2.41 8.20 6.46
C GLY A 3 -2.49 9.06 5.20
N SER A 4 -1.67 10.11 5.16
CA SER A 4 -1.54 10.96 3.99
C SER A 4 -0.38 10.49 3.10
N LEU A 5 -0.61 10.51 1.79
CA LEU A 5 0.41 10.40 0.77
C LEU A 5 0.30 11.65 -0.11
N PRO A 6 1.39 12.12 -0.73
CA PRO A 6 1.37 13.27 -1.64
C PRO A 6 0.77 12.91 -3.03
N GLY A 7 -0.38 12.23 -3.05
CA GLY A 7 -1.02 11.74 -4.27
C GLY A 7 -1.43 12.84 -5.26
N CYS A 8 -1.56 14.08 -4.79
CA CYS A 8 -1.85 15.24 -5.66
C CYS A 8 -0.76 15.53 -6.69
N VAL A 9 0.50 15.10 -6.45
CA VAL A 9 1.57 15.24 -7.44
C VAL A 9 1.23 14.45 -8.71
N PHE A 10 0.69 13.24 -8.57
CA PHE A 10 0.30 12.42 -9.71
C PHE A 10 -0.99 12.93 -10.34
N THR A 11 -2.06 13.07 -9.55
CA THR A 11 -3.40 13.34 -10.09
C THR A 11 -3.63 14.79 -10.50
N LYS A 12 -2.98 15.77 -9.84
CA LYS A 12 -3.19 17.21 -10.13
C LYS A 12 -2.05 17.83 -10.92
N LEU A 13 -0.80 17.56 -10.54
CA LEU A 13 0.36 18.19 -11.21
C LEU A 13 0.69 17.46 -12.51
N LEU A 14 0.75 16.13 -12.50
CA LEU A 14 1.08 15.33 -13.69
C LEU A 14 -0.16 14.94 -14.52
N GLY A 15 -1.37 15.05 -13.96
CA GLY A 15 -2.61 14.66 -14.64
C GLY A 15 -2.72 13.17 -14.93
N VAL A 16 -2.01 12.33 -14.17
CA VAL A 16 -1.99 10.87 -14.33
C VAL A 16 -2.88 10.23 -13.27
N ASP A 17 -3.68 9.25 -13.68
CA ASP A 17 -4.51 8.46 -12.77
C ASP A 17 -3.63 7.69 -11.78
N ALA A 18 -4.05 7.66 -10.51
CA ALA A 18 -3.34 6.97 -9.45
C ALA A 18 -4.31 6.14 -8.61
N PHE A 19 -3.89 4.92 -8.28
CA PHE A 19 -4.59 4.04 -7.37
C PHE A 19 -3.61 3.47 -6.33
N VAL A 20 -4.13 3.04 -5.19
CA VAL A 20 -3.35 2.41 -4.11
C VAL A 20 -3.78 0.97 -3.99
N VAL A 21 -2.82 0.04 -4.00
CA VAL A 21 -3.06 -1.37 -3.69
C VAL A 21 -2.48 -1.67 -2.33
N LEU A 22 -3.30 -2.24 -1.46
CA LEU A 22 -2.98 -2.46 -0.05
C LEU A 22 -2.64 -3.93 0.14
N TYR A 23 -1.36 -4.23 0.36
CA TYR A 23 -0.88 -5.60 0.53
C TYR A 23 -0.70 -6.03 1.98
N ALA A 24 -0.66 -5.08 2.92
CA ALA A 24 -0.47 -5.37 4.33
C ALA A 24 -1.74 -5.83 5.03
N ASN A 25 -1.56 -6.56 6.14
CA ASN A 25 -2.65 -6.90 7.05
C ASN A 25 -3.19 -5.65 7.75
N PHE A 26 -4.48 -5.68 8.09
CA PHE A 26 -5.20 -4.54 8.68
C PHE A 26 -4.59 -4.03 9.99
N ASP A 27 -3.95 -4.93 10.76
CA ASP A 27 -3.34 -4.71 12.06
C ASP A 27 -1.81 -4.59 12.01
N GLU A 28 -1.23 -4.26 10.84
CA GLU A 28 0.22 -4.13 10.63
C GLU A 28 0.91 -3.17 11.62
N ALA A 29 0.18 -2.20 12.18
CA ALA A 29 0.68 -1.25 13.17
C ALA A 29 1.85 -0.36 12.67
N ASN A 30 1.75 0.13 11.42
CA ASN A 30 2.68 1.09 10.84
C ASN A 30 3.08 2.21 11.83
N HIS A 31 4.39 2.44 11.96
CA HIS A 31 4.98 3.46 12.85
C HIS A 31 4.65 3.28 14.33
N ALA A 32 4.29 2.06 14.76
CA ALA A 32 4.01 1.74 16.16
C ALA A 32 4.75 0.46 16.59
N PRO A 33 4.89 0.19 17.90
CA PRO A 33 5.49 -1.06 18.38
C PRO A 33 4.73 -2.30 17.89
N ASN A 34 5.48 -3.39 17.72
CA ASN A 34 4.99 -4.66 17.18
C ASN A 34 4.46 -4.56 15.74
N GLU A 35 5.02 -3.64 14.95
CA GLU A 35 4.78 -3.56 13.51
C GLU A 35 5.14 -4.88 12.82
N SER A 36 4.21 -5.45 12.06
CA SER A 36 4.42 -6.75 11.41
C SER A 36 3.60 -6.95 10.15
N LEU A 37 4.20 -7.65 9.18
CA LEU A 37 3.55 -8.10 7.96
C LEU A 37 3.38 -9.62 8.00
N ARG A 38 2.16 -10.11 7.80
CA ARG A 38 1.93 -11.55 7.67
C ARG A 38 2.60 -12.12 6.41
N ILE A 39 3.18 -13.32 6.55
CA ILE A 39 3.88 -14.00 5.44
C ILE A 39 2.95 -14.27 4.26
N ASP A 40 1.69 -14.62 4.51
CA ASP A 40 0.70 -14.85 3.45
C ASP A 40 0.35 -13.58 2.68
N CYS A 41 0.20 -12.44 3.38
CA CYS A 41 0.05 -11.11 2.80
C CYS A 41 1.25 -10.73 1.92
N PHE A 42 2.48 -10.96 2.39
CA PHE A 42 3.71 -10.71 1.62
C PHE A 42 3.70 -11.46 0.27
N PHE A 43 3.46 -12.77 0.30
CA PHE A 43 3.42 -13.57 -0.94
C PHE A 43 2.20 -13.25 -1.81
N ALA A 44 1.06 -12.88 -1.21
CA ALA A 44 -0.10 -12.43 -1.98
C ALA A 44 0.20 -11.14 -2.75
N GLY A 45 0.92 -10.19 -2.15
CA GLY A 45 1.35 -8.96 -2.81
C GLY A 45 2.31 -9.21 -3.98
N ILE A 46 3.24 -10.16 -3.84
CA ILE A 46 4.12 -10.59 -4.96
C ILE A 46 3.28 -11.13 -6.11
N ARG A 47 2.36 -12.06 -5.83
CA ARG A 47 1.52 -12.67 -6.87
C ARG A 47 0.64 -11.64 -7.56
N MET A 48 -0.01 -10.75 -6.81
CA MET A 48 -0.88 -9.72 -7.38
C MET A 48 -0.11 -8.83 -8.37
N ASN A 49 1.07 -8.34 -8.02
CA ASN A 49 1.85 -7.47 -8.91
C ASN A 49 2.44 -8.20 -10.11
N ALA A 50 2.78 -9.49 -9.98
CA ALA A 50 3.30 -10.28 -11.10
C ALA A 50 2.22 -10.60 -12.16
N HIS A 51 0.94 -10.50 -11.80
CA HIS A 51 -0.19 -10.71 -12.71
C HIS A 51 -0.77 -9.40 -13.26
N ALA A 52 -0.29 -8.24 -12.80
CA ALA A 52 -0.80 -6.91 -13.16
C ALA A 52 -0.14 -6.32 -14.42
#